data_AF-A0A2D5YX84-F1
#
_entry.id   AF-A0A2D5YX84-F1
#
_cell.length_a   1.000
_cell.length_b   1.000
_cell.length_c   1.000
_cell.angle_alpha   90.00
_cell.angle_beta   90.00
_cell.angle_gamma   90.00
#
_symmetry.space_group_name_H-M   'P 1'
#
loop_
_entity.id
_entity.type
_entity.pdbx_description
1 polymer ?
#
loop_
_entity_poly.entity_id
_entity_poly.type
_entity_poly.pdbx_seq_one_letter_code
_entity_poly.pdbx_strand_id
1 'polypeptide(L)'
;MAQFKFTLNTVLQHRQRIEDQCQRDLARLLRQQLILQTQVQSLQQTIVDDKHDLADALNGPVNVDRVRRHGAHVNHVTVRVQQIIGQLVVLKRKIDQARQELAQAVQDRKALQVLHDREFSRWSQQIKRRETAELDELGLQSYVRQQREQVA
;
A
#
# COMPACT_ATOMS: atom_id res chain seq x y z
N MET A 1 -14.60 -34.21 9.58
CA MET A 1 -14.30 -33.03 10.42
C MET A 1 -15.11 -31.85 9.95
N ALA A 2 -15.82 -31.16 10.85
CA ALA A 2 -16.59 -29.96 10.48
C ALA A 2 -15.62 -28.87 9.98
N GLN A 3 -15.98 -28.17 8.90
CA GLN A 3 -15.21 -27.04 8.38
C GLN A 3 -15.90 -25.73 8.80
N PHE A 4 -15.12 -24.75 9.26
CA PHE A 4 -15.63 -23.41 9.53
C PHE A 4 -16.01 -22.71 8.23
N LYS A 5 -17.21 -22.12 8.19
CA LYS A 5 -17.67 -21.29 7.07
C LYS A 5 -18.08 -19.92 7.60
N PHE A 6 -17.33 -18.90 7.23
CA PHE A 6 -17.67 -17.52 7.55
C PHE A 6 -18.70 -16.98 6.55
N THR A 7 -19.82 -16.49 7.06
CA THR A 7 -20.95 -16.00 6.23
C THR A 7 -20.56 -14.79 5.37
N LEU A 8 -19.68 -13.93 5.87
CA LEU A 8 -19.25 -12.71 5.18
C LEU A 8 -17.91 -12.86 4.46
N ASN A 9 -17.47 -14.09 4.15
CA ASN A 9 -16.18 -14.32 3.50
C ASN A 9 -16.07 -13.64 2.13
N THR A 10 -17.15 -13.65 1.34
CA THR A 10 -17.20 -12.93 0.05
C THR A 10 -17.02 -11.43 0.22
N VAL A 11 -17.62 -10.85 1.28
CA VAL A 11 -17.48 -9.42 1.59
C VAL A 11 -16.05 -9.11 2.03
N LEU A 12 -15.46 -9.97 2.86
CA LEU A 12 -14.06 -9.83 3.30
C LEU A 12 -13.09 -9.84 2.10
N GLN A 13 -13.27 -10.78 1.16
CA GLN A 13 -12.48 -10.85 -0.07
C GLN A 13 -12.67 -9.61 -0.96
N HIS A 14 -13.90 -9.11 -1.08
CA HIS A 14 -14.17 -7.89 -1.81
C HIS A 14 -13.46 -6.68 -1.18
N ARG A 15 -13.49 -6.56 0.16
CA ARG A 15 -12.78 -5.49 0.89
C ARG A 15 -11.26 -5.60 0.72
N GLN A 16 -10.70 -6.81 0.71
CA GLN A 16 -9.29 -7.02 0.39
C GLN A 16 -8.93 -6.49 -1.01
N ARG A 17 -9.75 -6.80 -2.02
CA ARG A 17 -9.52 -6.31 -3.39
C ARG A 17 -9.59 -4.78 -3.49
N ILE A 18 -10.48 -4.15 -2.73
CA ILE A 18 -10.56 -2.68 -2.65
C ILE A 18 -9.27 -2.13 -2.06
N GLU A 19 -8.78 -2.68 -0.95
CA GLU A 19 -7.51 -2.26 -0.37
C GLU A 19 -6.35 -2.42 -1.35
N ASP A 20 -6.24 -3.58 -2.02
CA ASP A 20 -5.20 -3.85 -3.01
C ASP A 20 -5.28 -2.86 -4.20
N GLN A 21 -6.49 -2.42 -4.56
CA GLN A 21 -6.70 -1.38 -5.56
C GLN A 21 -6.19 -0.02 -5.07
N CYS A 22 -6.57 0.41 -3.87
CA CYS A 22 -6.08 1.65 -3.27
C CYS A 22 -4.55 1.67 -3.13
N GLN A 23 -3.93 0.54 -2.75
CA GLN A 23 -2.47 0.41 -2.68
C GLN A 23 -1.82 0.61 -4.05
N ARG A 24 -2.36 -0.02 -5.11
CA ARG A 24 -1.87 0.13 -6.48
C ARG A 24 -2.01 1.56 -6.98
N ASP A 25 -3.13 2.21 -6.68
CA ASP A 25 -3.36 3.61 -7.06
C ASP A 25 -2.40 4.56 -6.35
N LEU A 26 -2.18 4.39 -5.04
CA LEU A 26 -1.17 5.15 -4.30
C LEU A 26 0.24 4.93 -4.86
N ALA A 27 0.62 3.68 -5.14
CA ALA A 27 1.92 3.34 -5.71
C ALA A 27 2.14 4.01 -7.08
N ARG A 28 1.12 4.03 -7.93
CA ARG A 28 1.15 4.73 -9.23
C ARG A 28 1.40 6.23 -9.06
N LEU A 29 0.70 6.88 -8.12
CA LEU A 29 0.87 8.31 -7.86
C LEU A 29 2.25 8.64 -7.29
N LEU A 30 2.76 7.82 -6.36
CA LEU A 30 4.11 7.98 -5.81
C LEU A 30 5.18 7.79 -6.89
N ARG A 31 5.01 6.82 -7.79
CA ARG A 31 5.91 6.65 -8.94
C ARG A 31 5.91 7.88 -9.84
N GLN A 32 4.74 8.44 -10.12
CA GLN A 32 4.63 9.67 -10.92
C GLN A 32 5.33 10.85 -10.23
N GLN A 33 5.22 10.95 -8.89
CA GLN A 33 5.89 11.98 -8.12
C GLN A 33 7.40 11.87 -8.23
N LEU A 34 7.93 10.66 -8.08
CA LEU A 34 9.36 10.40 -8.21
C LEU A 34 9.86 10.81 -9.60
N ILE A 35 9.16 10.42 -10.67
CA ILE A 35 9.53 10.79 -12.05
C ILE A 35 9.61 12.32 -12.21
N LEU A 36 8.59 13.05 -11.74
CA LEU A 36 8.58 14.51 -11.84
C LEU A 36 9.68 15.16 -11.00
N GLN A 37 9.97 14.63 -9.81
CA GLN A 37 11.08 15.11 -8.97
C GLN A 37 12.43 14.89 -9.64
N THR A 38 12.66 13.72 -10.24
CA THR A 38 13.89 13.44 -11.00
C THR A 38 14.02 14.37 -12.20
N GLN A 39 12.92 14.69 -12.89
CA GLN A 39 12.93 15.67 -13.99
C GLN A 39 13.31 17.08 -13.53
N VAL A 40 12.80 17.53 -12.36
CA VAL A 40 13.21 18.82 -11.81
C VAL A 40 14.70 18.83 -11.47
N GLN A 41 15.19 17.77 -10.82
CA GLN A 41 16.61 17.65 -10.48
C GLN A 41 17.50 17.65 -11.74
N SER A 42 17.12 16.92 -12.79
CA SER A 42 17.90 16.92 -14.04
C SER A 42 17.93 18.30 -14.69
N LEU A 43 16.80 19.01 -14.73
CA LEU A 43 16.73 20.37 -15.29
C LEU A 43 17.55 21.38 -14.46
N GLN A 44 17.55 21.23 -13.13
CA GLN A 44 18.38 22.06 -12.24
C GLN A 44 19.87 21.81 -12.47
N GLN A 45 20.27 20.54 -12.65
CA GLN A 45 21.66 20.21 -12.98
C GLN A 45 22.07 20.82 -14.31
N THR A 46 21.24 20.72 -15.35
CA THR A 46 21.48 21.36 -16.64
C THR A 46 21.69 22.87 -16.50
N ILE A 47 20.88 23.57 -15.69
CA ILE A 47 21.08 25.01 -15.44
C ILE A 47 22.44 25.30 -14.79
N VAL A 48 22.90 24.45 -13.88
CA VAL A 48 24.19 24.62 -13.19
C VAL A 48 25.35 24.42 -14.17
N ASP A 49 25.31 23.34 -14.95
CA ASP A 49 26.32 23.01 -15.96
C ASP A 49 26.38 24.13 -17.01
N ASP A 50 25.23 24.53 -17.53
CA ASP A 50 25.10 25.62 -18.48
C ASP A 50 25.69 26.94 -17.94
N LYS A 51 25.45 27.26 -16.65
CA LYS A 51 26.03 28.45 -16.01
C LYS A 51 27.55 28.40 -15.96
N HIS A 52 28.13 27.22 -15.74
CA HIS A 52 29.57 27.03 -15.74
C HIS A 52 30.15 27.25 -17.14
N ASP A 53 29.53 26.65 -18.17
CA ASP A 53 29.90 26.84 -19.57
C ASP A 53 29.83 28.31 -20.00
N LEU A 54 28.83 29.06 -19.51
CA LEU A 54 28.73 30.49 -19.77
C LEU A 54 29.82 31.29 -19.07
N ALA A 55 30.13 30.97 -17.80
CA ALA A 55 31.21 31.63 -17.08
C ALA A 55 32.56 31.45 -17.79
N ASP A 56 32.83 30.24 -18.29
CA ASP A 56 34.03 29.95 -19.09
C ASP A 56 34.01 30.68 -20.44
N ALA A 57 32.86 30.75 -21.11
CA ALA A 57 32.71 31.46 -22.38
C ALA A 57 32.81 33.00 -22.25
N LEU A 58 32.69 33.54 -21.04
CA LEU A 58 32.90 34.96 -20.74
C LEU A 58 34.38 35.28 -20.45
N ASN A 59 35.24 34.28 -20.29
CA ASN A 59 36.68 34.46 -20.14
C ASN A 59 37.33 34.63 -21.53
N GLY A 60 37.58 35.88 -21.93
CA GLY A 60 38.19 36.23 -23.22
C GLY A 60 37.26 37.05 -24.12
N PRO A 61 37.42 37.03 -25.47
CA PRO A 61 36.56 37.80 -26.36
C PRO A 61 35.11 37.31 -26.30
N VAL A 62 34.23 38.13 -25.73
CA VAL A 62 32.84 37.81 -25.45
C VAL A 62 32.03 37.69 -26.74
N ASN A 63 31.38 36.53 -26.93
CA ASN A 63 30.41 36.33 -28.01
C ASN A 63 28.98 36.63 -27.52
N VAL A 64 28.46 37.81 -27.89
CA VAL A 64 27.14 38.30 -27.48
C VAL A 64 25.99 37.35 -27.89
N ASP A 65 26.10 36.67 -29.05
CA ASP A 65 25.09 35.71 -29.50
C ASP A 65 25.06 34.42 -28.66
N ARG A 66 26.18 34.01 -28.06
CA ARG A 66 26.20 32.90 -27.10
C ARG A 66 25.48 33.30 -25.81
N VAL A 67 25.77 34.47 -25.26
CA VAL A 67 25.13 34.99 -24.04
C VAL A 67 23.62 35.13 -24.22
N ARG A 68 23.17 35.67 -25.37
CA ARG A 68 21.74 35.83 -25.68
C ARG A 68 20.99 34.50 -25.76
N ARG A 69 21.56 33.50 -26.46
CA ARG A 69 20.96 32.16 -26.57
C ARG A 69 20.83 31.49 -25.20
N HIS A 70 21.82 31.72 -24.34
CA HIS A 70 21.83 31.18 -22.99
C HIS A 70 20.73 31.77 -22.10
N GLY A 71 20.57 33.09 -22.11
CA GLY A 71 19.47 33.75 -21.39
C GLY A 71 18.09 33.25 -21.81
N ALA A 72 17.88 33.01 -23.11
CA ALA A 72 16.65 32.41 -23.62
C ALA A 72 16.46 30.96 -23.15
N HIS A 73 17.53 30.16 -23.11
CA HIS A 73 17.50 28.78 -22.61
C HIS A 73 17.15 28.71 -21.13
N VAL A 74 17.81 29.50 -20.28
CA VAL A 74 17.55 29.55 -18.83
C VAL A 74 16.11 29.94 -18.52
N ASN A 75 15.55 30.92 -19.25
CA ASN A 75 14.15 31.29 -19.12
C ASN A 75 13.23 30.11 -19.49
N HIS A 76 13.50 29.42 -20.61
CA HIS A 76 12.72 28.25 -21.01
C HIS A 76 12.74 27.14 -19.96
N VAL A 77 13.92 26.81 -19.42
CA VAL A 77 14.06 25.78 -18.39
C VAL A 77 13.35 26.20 -17.09
N THR A 78 13.46 27.47 -16.71
CA THR A 78 12.80 28.01 -15.51
C THR A 78 11.28 27.90 -15.60
N VAL A 79 10.69 28.28 -16.75
CA VAL A 79 9.25 28.13 -17.00
C VAL A 79 8.85 26.66 -16.92
N ARG A 80 9.64 25.75 -17.51
CA ARG A 80 9.38 24.31 -17.46
C ARG A 80 9.43 23.75 -16.03
N VAL A 81 10.39 24.18 -15.23
CA VAL A 81 10.49 23.79 -13.80
C VAL A 81 9.26 24.29 -13.03
N GLN A 82 8.82 25.53 -13.25
CA GLN A 82 7.61 26.06 -12.60
C GLN A 82 6.36 25.24 -12.98
N GLN A 83 6.22 24.84 -14.23
CA GLN A 83 5.13 23.96 -14.68
C GLN A 83 5.15 22.61 -13.97
N ILE A 84 6.33 21.97 -13.85
CA ILE A 84 6.47 20.68 -13.15
C ILE A 84 6.19 20.83 -11.66
N ILE A 85 6.61 21.93 -11.02
CA ILE A 85 6.28 22.21 -9.62
C ILE A 85 4.76 22.34 -9.44
N GLY A 86 4.06 23.02 -10.37
CA GLY A 86 2.60 23.09 -10.36
C GLY A 86 1.95 21.69 -10.44
N GLN A 87 2.47 20.83 -11.31
CA GLN A 87 2.01 19.43 -11.41
C GLN A 87 2.27 18.64 -10.11
N LEU A 88 3.43 18.82 -9.47
CA LEU A 88 3.76 18.20 -8.20
C LEU A 88 2.82 18.61 -7.06
N VAL A 89 2.39 19.88 -7.02
CA VAL A 89 1.41 20.34 -6.02
C VAL A 89 0.06 19.64 -6.20
N VAL A 90 -0.42 19.54 -7.44
CA VAL A 90 -1.67 18.82 -7.74
C VAL A 90 -1.53 17.34 -7.40
N LEU A 91 -0.39 16.73 -7.76
CA LEU A 91 -0.12 15.33 -7.48
C LEU A 91 -0.04 15.03 -5.99
N LYS A 92 0.55 15.93 -5.19
CA LYS A 92 0.61 15.80 -3.73
C LYS A 92 -0.79 15.72 -3.12
N ARG A 93 -1.72 16.58 -3.56
CA ARG A 93 -3.12 16.53 -3.11
C ARG A 93 -3.78 15.18 -3.44
N LYS A 94 -3.52 14.65 -4.64
CA LYS A 94 -4.02 13.32 -5.05
C LYS A 94 -3.42 12.18 -4.20
N ILE A 95 -2.14 12.27 -3.87
CA ILE A 95 -1.47 11.29 -2.98
C ILE A 95 -2.08 11.33 -1.59
N ASP A 96 -2.31 12.51 -1.04
CA ASP A 96 -2.91 12.66 0.29
C ASP A 96 -4.34 12.11 0.33
N GLN A 97 -5.14 12.35 -0.72
CA GLN A 97 -6.45 11.72 -0.88
C GLN A 97 -6.35 10.20 -0.98
N ALA A 98 -5.48 9.67 -1.84
CA ALA A 98 -5.30 8.21 -2.00
C ALA A 98 -4.85 7.54 -0.70
N ARG A 99 -4.06 8.23 0.14
CA ARG A 99 -3.68 7.75 1.48
C ARG A 99 -4.88 7.66 2.42
N GLN A 100 -5.79 8.64 2.38
CA GLN A 100 -7.01 8.61 3.18
C GLN A 100 -7.95 7.47 2.72
N GLU A 101 -8.11 7.29 1.41
CA GLU A 101 -8.89 6.19 0.83
C GLU A 101 -8.33 4.82 1.23
N LEU A 102 -7.00 4.66 1.16
CA LEU A 102 -6.33 3.44 1.62
C LEU A 102 -6.55 3.21 3.12
N ALA A 103 -6.42 4.25 3.95
CA ALA A 103 -6.65 4.12 5.39
C ALA A 103 -8.07 3.64 5.71
N GLN A 104 -9.08 4.19 5.02
CA GLN A 104 -10.47 3.75 5.15
C GLN A 104 -10.65 2.31 4.70
N ALA A 105 -10.08 1.92 3.55
CA ALA A 105 -10.17 0.56 3.04
C ALA A 105 -9.56 -0.47 4.01
N VAL A 106 -8.41 -0.15 4.61
CA VAL A 106 -7.75 -0.98 5.64
C VAL A 106 -8.62 -1.09 6.89
N GLN A 107 -9.23 0.02 7.34
CA GLN A 107 -10.12 0.01 8.51
C GLN A 107 -11.34 -0.89 8.26
N ASP A 108 -11.98 -0.76 7.11
CA ASP A 108 -13.15 -1.56 6.73
C ASP A 108 -12.81 -3.06 6.63
N ARG A 109 -11.65 -3.40 6.06
CA ARG A 109 -11.17 -4.80 6.04
C ARG A 109 -10.91 -5.32 7.45
N LYS A 110 -10.20 -4.56 8.28
CA LYS A 110 -9.88 -4.96 9.66
C LYS A 110 -11.12 -5.20 10.51
N ALA A 111 -12.16 -4.39 10.34
CA ALA A 111 -13.43 -4.59 11.05
C ALA A 111 -14.03 -5.98 10.76
N LEU A 112 -14.06 -6.40 9.49
CA LEU A 112 -14.55 -7.72 9.10
C LEU A 112 -13.60 -8.84 9.53
N GLN A 113 -12.29 -8.60 9.50
CA GLN A 113 -11.29 -9.57 9.94
C GLN A 113 -11.44 -9.87 11.44
N VAL A 114 -11.63 -8.84 12.27
CA VAL A 114 -11.90 -9.01 13.71
C VAL A 114 -13.19 -9.79 13.95
N LEU A 115 -14.24 -9.55 13.14
CA LEU A 115 -15.49 -10.31 13.23
C LEU A 115 -15.27 -11.79 12.87
N HIS A 116 -14.56 -12.05 11.76
CA HIS A 116 -14.19 -13.39 11.32
C HIS A 116 -13.44 -14.14 12.43
N ASP A 117 -12.43 -13.53 13.04
CA ASP A 117 -11.59 -14.17 14.05
C ASP A 117 -12.37 -14.49 15.33
N ARG A 118 -13.33 -13.63 15.71
CA ARG A 118 -14.25 -13.88 16.82
C ARG A 118 -15.17 -15.06 16.55
N GLU A 119 -15.77 -15.13 15.36
CA GLU A 119 -16.63 -16.25 14.98
C GLU A 119 -15.86 -17.56 14.89
N PHE A 120 -14.65 -17.53 14.32
CA PHE A 120 -13.77 -18.68 14.25
C PHE A 120 -13.39 -19.19 15.64
N SER A 121 -13.05 -18.28 16.56
CA SER A 121 -12.73 -18.64 17.94
C SER A 121 -13.90 -19.32 18.65
N ARG A 122 -15.12 -18.79 18.52
CA ARG A 122 -16.34 -19.39 19.08
C ARG A 122 -16.61 -20.78 18.49
N TRP A 123 -16.51 -20.91 17.17
CA TRP A 123 -16.69 -22.19 16.49
C TRP A 123 -15.66 -23.23 16.97
N SER A 124 -14.38 -22.84 17.06
CA SER A 124 -13.31 -23.72 17.54
C SER A 124 -13.53 -24.17 18.98
N GLN A 125 -13.95 -23.27 19.87
CA GLN A 125 -14.31 -23.63 21.26
C GLN A 125 -15.47 -24.60 21.30
N GLN A 126 -16.48 -24.44 20.44
CA GLN A 126 -17.63 -25.33 20.40
C GLN A 126 -17.28 -26.72 19.87
N ILE A 127 -16.43 -26.81 18.85
CA ILE A 127 -15.91 -28.09 18.35
C ILE A 127 -15.11 -28.80 19.44
N LYS A 128 -14.17 -28.10 20.10
CA LYS A 128 -13.41 -28.67 21.21
C LYS A 128 -14.30 -29.21 22.32
N ARG A 129 -15.33 -28.46 22.72
CA ARG A 129 -16.29 -28.91 23.74
C ARG A 129 -17.06 -30.16 23.33
N ARG A 130 -17.45 -30.28 22.05
CA ARG A 130 -18.12 -31.48 21.52
C ARG A 130 -17.17 -32.67 21.49
N GLU A 131 -15.96 -32.49 20.99
CA GLU A 131 -14.93 -33.54 20.94
C GLU A 131 -14.58 -34.05 22.35
N THR A 132 -14.43 -33.15 23.33
CA THR A 132 -14.22 -33.56 24.73
C THR A 132 -15.40 -34.37 25.28
N ALA A 133 -16.64 -33.93 25.04
CA ALA A 133 -17.83 -34.67 25.48
C ALA A 133 -17.93 -36.07 24.83
N GLU A 134 -17.62 -36.19 23.54
CA GLU A 134 -17.59 -37.47 22.83
C GLU A 134 -16.50 -38.40 23.40
N LEU A 135 -15.31 -37.86 23.70
CA LEU A 135 -14.23 -38.63 24.32
C LEU A 135 -14.58 -39.10 25.73
N ASP A 136 -15.20 -38.25 26.54
CA ASP A 136 -15.65 -38.59 27.90
C ASP A 136 -16.71 -39.71 27.86
N GLU A 137 -17.65 -39.65 26.91
CA GLU A 137 -18.67 -40.68 26.73
C GLU A 137 -18.05 -42.02 26.31
N LEU A 138 -17.11 -42.02 25.36
CA LEU A 138 -16.36 -43.22 24.95
C LEU A 138 -15.54 -43.80 26.10
N GLY A 139 -14.92 -42.94 26.92
CA GLY A 139 -14.19 -43.34 28.12
C GLY A 139 -15.09 -44.04 29.14
N LEU A 140 -16.28 -43.47 29.41
CA LEU A 140 -17.26 -44.05 30.32
C LEU A 140 -17.79 -45.40 29.82
N GLN A 141 -18.13 -45.50 28.53
CA GLN A 141 -18.58 -46.76 27.91
C GLN A 141 -17.50 -47.85 28.01
N SER A 142 -16.24 -47.49 27.77
CA SER A 142 -15.10 -48.41 27.86
C SER A 142 -14.89 -48.91 29.29
N TYR A 143 -14.98 -48.01 30.27
CA TYR A 143 -14.86 -48.35 31.69
C TYR A 143 -16.00 -49.27 32.16
N VAL A 144 -17.25 -48.95 31.81
CA VAL A 144 -18.41 -49.79 32.14
C VAL A 144 -18.29 -51.19 31.55
N ARG A 145 -17.79 -51.29 30.31
CA ARG A 145 -17.55 -52.59 29.67
C ARG A 145 -16.51 -53.42 30.42
N GLN A 146 -15.38 -52.82 30.79
CA GLN A 146 -14.35 -53.51 31.60
C GLN A 146 -14.89 -53.97 32.95
N GLN A 147 -15.68 -53.15 33.65
CA GLN A 147 -16.28 -53.56 34.92
C GLN A 147 -17.25 -54.74 34.77
N ARG A 148 -18.04 -54.79 33.70
CA ARG A 148 -18.95 -55.92 33.44
C ARG A 148 -18.19 -57.22 33.18
N GLU A 149 -17.04 -57.16 32.51
CA GLU A 149 -16.19 -58.33 32.24
C GLU A 149 -15.45 -58.83 33.49
N GLN A 150 -15.29 -58.00 34.53
CA GLN A 150 -14.65 -58.41 35.80
C GLN A 150 -15.62 -58.99 36.84
N VAL A 151 -16.93 -58.78 36.67
CA VAL A 151 -17.98 -59.23 37.59
C VAL A 151 -18.70 -60.49 37.08
N ALA A 152 -18.48 -60.86 35.82
CA ALA A 152 -18.93 -62.12 35.20
C ALA A 152 -17.87 -63.21 35.34
#